data_AF-A0A1S4CGF2-F1
#
_entry.id   AF-A0A1S4CGF2-F1
#
_cell.length_a   1.000
_cell.length_b   1.000
_cell.length_c   1.000
_cell.angle_alpha   90.00
_cell.angle_beta   90.00
_cell.angle_gamma   90.00
#
_symmetry.space_group_name_H-M   'P 1'
#
loop_
_entity.id
_entity.type
_entity.pdbx_description
1 polymer ?
#
loop_
_entity_poly.entity_id
_entity_poly.type
_entity_poly.pdbx_seq_one_letter_code
_entity_poly.pdbx_strand_id
1 'polypeptide(L)'
;MSWLRSAVNKAVEVGGAGNRNLSRNLRYYADSVVQQASNAVSGGAKLFLDRSVSRSYQNFKQAAKRLEELSVSCRGVERVQLLRRWLVALKEIERLALPVSEPVSSPKSIDSIYTTDDSKNSPREPTLVLYYDPDLGGEPLNFRDVFLSSQALEGMILSMILEAPDTEEISLLMEIFGLCLMGGKEVREATMSSIKILAKTFSSYKEEVLAKKEELLLHAQGAIAGLKINADIVRIDSEVSNIHQKLDKMILQLPSSKDDKDSSSVSTNATSEALKEALSQLQFLSKLEALLLQKKALLNRDIPESQSKR
;
A
#
# COMPACT_ATOMS: atom_id res chain seq x y z
N MET A 1 -3.48 18.58 -12.08
CA MET A 1 -3.98 18.75 -13.47
C MET A 1 -3.13 18.04 -14.54
N SER A 2 -1.78 18.04 -14.47
CA SER A 2 -0.93 17.43 -15.53
C SER A 2 -1.03 15.89 -15.63
N TRP A 3 -1.06 15.17 -14.51
CA TRP A 3 -1.11 13.70 -14.52
C TRP A 3 -2.40 13.16 -15.16
N LEU A 4 -3.58 13.68 -14.77
CA LEU A 4 -4.84 13.17 -15.33
C LEU A 4 -4.90 13.40 -16.84
N ARG A 5 -4.52 14.58 -17.33
CA ARG A 5 -4.49 14.84 -18.78
C ARG A 5 -3.56 13.89 -19.50
N SER A 6 -2.37 13.66 -18.95
CA SER A 6 -1.44 12.67 -19.47
C SER A 6 -2.02 11.26 -19.44
N ALA A 7 -2.70 10.88 -18.35
CA ALA A 7 -3.30 9.58 -18.17
C ALA A 7 -4.46 9.36 -19.15
N VAL A 8 -5.37 10.32 -19.26
CA VAL A 8 -6.50 10.26 -20.20
C VAL A 8 -6.01 10.21 -21.63
N ASN A 9 -5.04 11.06 -22.01
CA ASN A 9 -4.46 11.03 -23.36
C ASN A 9 -3.81 9.69 -23.67
N LYS A 10 -2.98 9.16 -22.75
CA LYS A 10 -2.34 7.85 -22.87
C LYS A 10 -3.39 6.73 -22.96
N ALA A 11 -4.48 6.85 -22.20
CA ALA A 11 -5.56 5.89 -22.20
C ALA A 11 -6.37 5.89 -23.50
N VAL A 12 -6.56 7.07 -24.10
CA VAL A 12 -7.26 7.26 -25.38
C VAL A 12 -6.39 6.84 -26.56
N GLU A 13 -5.10 7.20 -26.57
CA GLU A 13 -4.16 6.87 -27.65
C GLU A 13 -3.99 5.36 -27.84
N VAL A 14 -3.92 4.61 -26.74
CA VAL A 14 -3.86 3.14 -26.76
C VAL A 14 -5.20 2.51 -27.20
N GLY A 15 -6.32 3.21 -27.04
CA GLY A 15 -7.64 2.78 -27.51
C GLY A 15 -7.88 3.01 -29.01
N GLY A 16 -7.21 4.00 -29.62
CA GLY A 16 -7.37 4.35 -31.04
C GLY A 16 -6.39 3.65 -32.00
N ALA A 17 -5.23 3.20 -31.51
CA ALA A 17 -4.19 2.59 -32.33
C ALA A 17 -4.22 1.06 -32.29
N GLY A 18 -4.44 0.44 -33.45
CA GLY A 18 -4.44 -1.02 -33.65
C GLY A 18 -3.25 -1.74 -33.01
N ASN A 19 -3.58 -2.44 -31.93
CA ASN A 19 -2.80 -3.31 -31.05
C ASN A 19 -1.84 -4.29 -31.75
N ARG A 20 -0.54 -3.98 -31.95
CA ARG A 20 0.48 -5.00 -32.37
C ARG A 20 1.90 -4.86 -31.81
N ASN A 21 2.34 -3.69 -31.35
CA ASN A 21 3.77 -3.49 -31.03
C ASN A 21 4.10 -3.28 -29.54
N LEU A 22 3.12 -2.96 -28.69
CA LEU A 22 3.34 -2.73 -27.26
C LEU A 22 3.42 -4.04 -26.44
N SER A 23 2.65 -5.06 -26.85
CA SER A 23 2.51 -6.33 -26.12
C SER A 23 3.77 -7.19 -26.05
N ARG A 24 4.79 -6.96 -26.92
CA ARG A 24 6.06 -7.70 -26.86
C ARG A 24 7.04 -7.08 -25.87
N ASN A 25 7.19 -5.75 -25.85
CA ASN A 25 8.11 -5.08 -24.92
C ASN A 25 7.58 -5.07 -23.48
N LEU A 26 6.27 -4.93 -23.27
CA LEU A 26 5.66 -5.04 -21.93
C LEU A 26 5.69 -6.46 -21.36
N ARG A 27 5.71 -7.52 -22.19
CA ARG A 27 5.83 -8.90 -21.69
C ARG A 27 7.20 -9.16 -21.05
N TYR A 28 8.28 -8.57 -21.60
CA TYR A 28 9.62 -8.64 -21.01
C TYR A 28 9.82 -7.62 -19.86
N TYR A 29 9.20 -6.44 -19.91
CA TYR A 29 9.32 -5.43 -18.84
C TYR A 29 8.39 -5.67 -17.64
N ALA A 30 7.22 -6.28 -17.83
CA ALA A 30 6.34 -6.72 -16.74
C ALA A 30 6.86 -8.00 -16.08
N ASP A 31 7.66 -8.81 -16.80
CA ASP A 31 8.51 -9.82 -16.19
C ASP A 31 9.62 -9.16 -15.36
N SER A 32 10.20 -8.03 -15.76
CA SER A 32 11.24 -7.38 -14.96
C SER A 32 10.76 -6.89 -13.59
N VAL A 33 9.54 -6.36 -13.41
CA VAL A 33 9.12 -5.86 -12.09
C VAL A 33 8.76 -7.00 -11.11
N VAL A 34 8.40 -8.19 -11.65
CA VAL A 34 7.98 -9.36 -10.85
C VAL A 34 9.05 -10.46 -10.80
N GLN A 35 9.92 -10.62 -11.81
CA GLN A 35 11.08 -11.52 -11.82
C GLN A 35 12.35 -10.86 -11.27
N GLN A 36 12.47 -9.53 -11.22
CA GLN A 36 13.48 -8.88 -10.38
C GLN A 36 13.16 -9.02 -8.88
N ALA A 37 11.99 -9.60 -8.55
CA ALA A 37 11.66 -10.17 -7.25
C ALA A 37 11.99 -11.68 -7.13
N SER A 38 12.70 -12.28 -8.10
CA SER A 38 13.07 -13.70 -8.04
C SER A 38 14.48 -14.09 -8.53
N ASN A 39 15.26 -13.26 -9.25
CA ASN A 39 16.74 -13.37 -9.30
C ASN A 39 17.45 -12.24 -10.08
N ALA A 40 18.27 -11.47 -9.36
CA ALA A 40 19.52 -10.74 -9.69
C ALA A 40 19.78 -10.14 -11.10
N VAL A 41 20.20 -8.85 -11.15
CA VAL A 41 21.40 -8.43 -11.90
C VAL A 41 22.18 -7.36 -11.11
N SER A 42 23.45 -7.70 -10.90
CA SER A 42 24.58 -6.93 -10.40
C SER A 42 24.68 -5.46 -10.83
N GLY A 43 25.08 -4.61 -9.89
CA GLY A 43 25.96 -3.46 -10.20
C GLY A 43 25.40 -2.09 -9.85
N GLY A 44 25.82 -1.54 -8.71
CA GLY A 44 25.98 -0.08 -8.59
C GLY A 44 25.16 0.64 -7.53
N ALA A 45 25.31 0.28 -6.25
CA ALA A 45 25.34 1.23 -5.13
C ALA A 45 25.77 0.49 -3.86
N LYS A 46 27.08 0.27 -3.71
CA LYS A 46 27.66 -0.08 -2.40
C LYS A 46 27.65 1.18 -1.55
N LEU A 47 26.75 1.27 -0.57
CA LEU A 47 26.98 2.10 0.60
C LEU A 47 26.79 1.22 1.85
N PHE A 48 27.85 1.28 2.65
CA PHE A 48 28.23 0.41 3.73
C PHE A 48 27.20 0.40 4.86
N LEU A 49 26.76 -0.77 5.29
CA LEU A 49 26.62 -1.09 6.71
C LEU A 49 26.68 -2.61 6.92
N ASP A 50 27.32 -2.97 8.02
CA ASP A 50 27.89 -4.28 8.33
C ASP A 50 26.80 -5.36 8.63
N ARG A 51 27.06 -6.56 8.11
CA ARG A 51 26.58 -7.89 8.55
C ARG A 51 25.15 -8.01 9.12
N SER A 52 24.13 -7.92 8.27
CA SER A 52 22.89 -8.72 8.41
C SER A 52 22.14 -8.74 7.07
N VAL A 53 21.72 -9.95 6.66
CA VAL A 53 20.91 -10.32 5.47
C VAL A 53 20.48 -9.14 4.57
N SER A 54 21.12 -9.00 3.41
CA SER A 54 20.86 -7.95 2.41
C SER A 54 19.45 -8.05 1.81
N ARG A 55 18.43 -7.52 2.49
CA ARG A 55 17.15 -7.15 1.86
C ARG A 55 17.38 -5.91 1.00
N SER A 56 17.32 -6.04 -0.32
CA SER A 56 17.30 -4.87 -1.19
C SER A 56 15.94 -4.17 -1.08
N TYR A 57 15.91 -2.95 -0.55
CA TYR A 57 14.70 -2.13 -0.55
C TYR A 57 14.44 -1.55 -1.94
N GLN A 58 13.18 -1.58 -2.38
CA GLN A 58 12.80 -0.90 -3.62
C GLN A 58 12.47 0.56 -3.35
N ASN A 59 12.75 1.43 -4.32
CA ASN A 59 12.41 2.85 -4.20
C ASN A 59 10.88 3.01 -4.29
N PHE A 60 10.30 3.58 -3.24
CA PHE A 60 8.87 3.81 -3.12
C PHE A 60 8.28 4.64 -4.28
N LYS A 61 8.89 5.79 -4.58
CA LYS A 61 8.41 6.71 -5.63
C LYS A 61 8.47 6.08 -7.01
N GLN A 62 9.53 5.33 -7.29
CA GLN A 62 9.66 4.63 -8.57
C GLN A 62 8.62 3.51 -8.70
N ALA A 63 8.34 2.79 -7.62
CA ALA A 63 7.31 1.75 -7.61
C ALA A 63 5.90 2.35 -7.83
N ALA A 64 5.56 3.43 -7.11
CA ALA A 64 4.30 4.14 -7.27
C ALA A 64 4.10 4.64 -8.72
N LYS A 65 5.11 5.32 -9.29
CA LYS A 65 5.06 5.80 -10.68
C LYS A 65 4.84 4.67 -11.69
N ARG A 66 5.50 3.52 -11.50
CA ARG A 66 5.30 2.35 -12.38
C ARG A 66 3.88 1.81 -12.30
N LEU A 67 3.28 1.74 -11.10
CA LEU A 67 1.89 1.30 -10.95
C LEU A 67 0.92 2.24 -11.67
N GLU A 68 1.14 3.54 -11.55
CA GLU A 68 0.35 4.57 -12.25
C GLU A 68 0.46 4.47 -13.77
N GLU A 69 1.66 4.25 -14.29
CA GLU A 69 1.86 4.15 -15.73
C GLU A 69 1.20 2.91 -16.33
N LEU A 70 1.25 1.78 -15.61
CA LEU A 70 0.67 0.50 -16.03
C LEU A 70 -0.86 0.49 -15.94
N SER A 71 -1.42 1.09 -14.89
CA SER A 71 -2.87 1.12 -14.68
C SER A 71 -3.61 1.81 -15.83
N VAL A 72 -2.98 2.84 -16.39
CA VAL A 72 -3.53 3.64 -17.47
C VAL A 72 -3.35 2.98 -18.85
N SER A 73 -2.27 2.22 -19.06
CA SER A 73 -1.95 1.63 -20.37
C SER A 73 -2.49 0.22 -20.59
N CYS A 74 -2.77 -0.53 -19.54
CA CYS A 74 -3.23 -1.93 -19.66
C CYS A 74 -4.67 -2.02 -20.18
N ARG A 75 -4.95 -2.99 -21.07
CA ARG A 75 -6.29 -3.25 -21.63
C ARG A 75 -6.57 -4.75 -21.72
N GLY A 76 -7.86 -5.11 -21.75
CA GLY A 76 -8.34 -6.50 -21.81
C GLY A 76 -7.50 -7.47 -20.97
N VAL A 77 -6.91 -8.47 -21.61
CA VAL A 77 -6.15 -9.54 -20.92
C VAL A 77 -4.97 -9.01 -20.10
N GLU A 78 -4.30 -7.94 -20.54
CA GLU A 78 -3.18 -7.35 -19.78
C GLU A 78 -3.69 -6.72 -18.47
N ARG A 79 -4.87 -6.08 -18.53
CA ARG A 79 -5.53 -5.48 -17.37
C ARG A 79 -5.98 -6.55 -16.37
N VAL A 80 -6.58 -7.64 -16.85
CA VAL A 80 -6.90 -8.82 -16.02
C VAL A 80 -5.66 -9.36 -15.29
N GLN A 81 -4.55 -9.58 -16.00
CA GLN A 81 -3.32 -10.10 -15.40
C GLN A 81 -2.74 -9.14 -14.35
N LEU A 82 -2.81 -7.83 -14.60
CA LEU A 82 -2.34 -6.83 -13.66
C LEU A 82 -3.18 -6.84 -12.36
N LEU A 83 -4.51 -6.88 -12.49
CA LEU A 83 -5.44 -6.98 -11.36
C LEU A 83 -5.19 -8.24 -10.52
N ARG A 84 -5.01 -9.41 -11.17
CA ARG A 84 -4.69 -10.66 -10.45
C ARG A 84 -3.40 -10.52 -9.64
N ARG A 85 -2.35 -9.92 -10.20
CA ARG A 85 -1.06 -9.73 -9.51
C ARG A 85 -1.19 -8.80 -8.31
N TRP A 86 -1.88 -7.67 -8.47
CA TRP A 86 -2.15 -6.75 -7.37
C TRP A 86 -2.96 -7.42 -6.27
N LEU A 87 -3.98 -8.19 -6.64
CA LEU A 87 -4.82 -8.91 -5.69
C LEU A 87 -4.01 -9.94 -4.87
N VAL A 88 -3.11 -10.70 -5.52
CA VAL A 88 -2.22 -11.65 -4.83
C VAL A 88 -1.33 -10.92 -3.82
N ALA A 89 -0.67 -9.83 -4.22
CA ALA A 89 0.20 -9.06 -3.33
C ALA A 89 -0.57 -8.44 -2.14
N LEU A 90 -1.79 -7.95 -2.37
CA LEU A 90 -2.64 -7.40 -1.31
C LEU A 90 -3.11 -8.49 -0.33
N LYS A 91 -3.53 -9.66 -0.83
CA LYS A 91 -3.94 -10.80 0.02
C LYS A 91 -2.79 -11.35 0.84
N GLU A 92 -1.58 -11.35 0.28
CA GLU A 92 -0.38 -11.79 1.01
C GLU A 92 -0.11 -10.90 2.22
N ILE A 93 -0.25 -9.58 2.06
CA ILE A 93 -0.12 -8.61 3.16
C ILE A 93 -1.24 -8.82 4.21
N GLU A 94 -2.48 -9.01 3.78
CA GLU A 94 -3.59 -9.27 4.71
C GLU A 94 -3.37 -10.55 5.53
N ARG A 95 -2.91 -11.63 4.89
CA ARG A 95 -2.59 -12.90 5.56
C ARG A 95 -1.53 -12.74 6.65
N LEU A 96 -0.56 -11.86 6.44
CA LEU A 96 0.52 -11.59 7.40
C LEU A 96 0.09 -10.63 8.52
N ALA A 97 -0.94 -9.82 8.28
CA ALA A 97 -1.52 -8.94 9.28
C ALA A 97 -2.47 -9.68 10.25
N LEU A 98 -2.95 -10.88 9.91
CA LEU A 98 -3.71 -11.70 10.85
C LEU A 98 -2.80 -12.19 11.98
N PRO A 99 -3.17 -11.98 13.27
CA PRO A 99 -2.51 -12.67 14.36
C PRO A 99 -2.73 -14.17 14.18
N VAL A 100 -1.66 -14.94 14.11
CA VAL A 100 -1.72 -16.40 14.14
C VAL A 100 -2.33 -16.78 15.49
N SER A 101 -3.61 -17.11 15.51
CA SER A 101 -4.24 -17.77 16.65
C SER A 101 -3.54 -19.10 16.88
N GLU A 102 -3.04 -19.31 18.10
CA GLU A 102 -2.33 -20.51 18.56
C GLU A 102 -3.00 -21.83 18.14
N PRO A 103 -2.22 -22.90 17.96
CA PRO A 103 -2.61 -24.22 18.42
C PRO A 103 -1.88 -24.52 19.75
N VAL A 104 -2.66 -24.58 20.82
CA VAL A 104 -2.28 -25.17 22.11
C VAL A 104 -1.90 -26.64 21.89
N SER A 105 -0.69 -27.05 22.35
CA SER A 105 -0.47 -28.22 23.23
C SER A 105 1.03 -28.55 23.42
N SER A 106 1.56 -28.05 24.55
CA SER A 106 2.59 -28.67 25.41
C SER A 106 4.08 -28.65 25.03
N PRO A 107 4.98 -28.63 26.04
CA PRO A 107 6.33 -28.09 25.93
C PRO A 107 7.40 -29.16 25.99
N LYS A 108 8.30 -29.24 24.98
CA LYS A 108 9.62 -29.88 25.15
C LYS A 108 10.70 -29.10 24.41
N SER A 109 11.53 -28.46 25.23
CA SER A 109 12.97 -28.21 25.10
C SER A 109 13.58 -28.22 23.70
N ILE A 110 14.05 -27.03 23.33
CA ILE A 110 15.31 -26.72 22.64
C ILE A 110 16.29 -27.90 22.68
N ASP A 111 16.52 -28.51 21.51
CA ASP A 111 17.76 -29.15 21.04
C ASP A 111 17.43 -30.23 20.01
N SER A 112 17.39 -29.88 18.72
CA SER A 112 17.70 -30.77 17.58
C SER A 112 17.23 -30.19 16.24
N ILE A 113 17.90 -29.14 15.73
CA ILE A 113 17.84 -28.87 14.28
C ILE A 113 19.24 -28.46 13.79
N TYR A 114 20.19 -29.40 13.89
CA TYR A 114 21.33 -29.49 12.99
C TYR A 114 21.35 -30.89 12.42
N THR A 115 20.50 -31.15 11.43
CA THR A 115 20.74 -32.19 10.41
C THR A 115 19.96 -31.82 9.16
N THR A 116 20.72 -31.46 8.13
CA THR A 116 20.34 -31.44 6.72
C THR A 116 19.72 -32.78 6.31
N ASP A 117 18.51 -32.78 5.74
CA ASP A 117 18.15 -33.65 4.60
C ASP A 117 16.85 -33.18 3.91
N ASP A 118 16.78 -33.46 2.61
CA ASP A 118 15.82 -33.02 1.61
C ASP A 118 14.35 -33.30 1.94
N SER A 119 13.52 -32.25 1.95
CA SER A 119 12.11 -32.38 1.58
C SER A 119 11.66 -31.18 0.73
N LYS A 120 11.47 -31.46 -0.55
CA LYS A 120 10.67 -30.62 -1.46
C LYS A 120 9.28 -30.47 -0.83
N ASN A 121 8.79 -29.22 -0.75
CA ASN A 121 7.43 -28.77 -0.36
C ASN A 121 7.34 -27.97 0.96
N SER A 122 8.30 -27.09 1.27
CA SER A 122 7.95 -25.92 2.10
C SER A 122 7.06 -24.96 1.27
N PRO A 123 6.01 -24.34 1.84
CA PRO A 123 5.34 -23.24 1.18
C PRO A 123 6.40 -22.17 0.96
N ARG A 124 6.70 -21.87 -0.31
CA ARG A 124 7.65 -20.84 -0.75
C ARG A 124 7.50 -19.63 0.16
N GLU A 125 8.52 -19.35 0.98
CA GLU A 125 8.44 -18.28 1.97
C GLU A 125 8.00 -16.99 1.28
N PRO A 126 6.99 -16.28 1.83
CA PRO A 126 6.50 -15.04 1.25
C PRO A 126 7.64 -14.03 1.20
N THR A 127 8.17 -13.77 0.01
CA THR A 127 9.21 -12.76 -0.19
C THR A 127 8.52 -11.40 -0.18
N LEU A 128 8.25 -10.89 1.02
CA LEU A 128 7.72 -9.55 1.20
C LEU A 128 8.70 -8.53 0.64
N VAL A 129 8.33 -7.92 -0.47
CA VAL A 129 9.05 -6.79 -1.04
C VAL A 129 8.75 -5.57 -0.18
N LEU A 130 9.82 -5.03 0.42
CA LEU A 130 9.76 -3.83 1.24
C LEU A 130 10.25 -2.62 0.44
N TYR A 131 9.58 -1.50 0.66
CA TYR A 131 9.82 -0.24 -0.01
C TYR A 131 10.37 0.79 0.98
N TYR A 132 11.24 1.66 0.49
CA TYR A 132 11.81 2.74 1.28
C TYR A 132 11.58 4.08 0.58
N ASP A 133 11.12 5.06 1.35
CA ASP A 133 11.07 6.45 0.93
C ASP A 133 12.09 7.26 1.76
N PRO A 134 13.16 7.77 1.12
CA PRO A 134 14.17 8.56 1.82
C PRO A 134 13.63 9.85 2.44
N ASP A 135 12.51 10.38 1.95
CA ASP A 135 11.94 11.64 2.46
C ASP A 135 11.05 11.42 3.69
N LEU A 136 10.48 10.22 3.84
CA LEU A 136 9.61 9.87 4.97
C LEU A 136 10.38 9.34 6.18
N GLY A 137 11.67 9.02 6.02
CA GLY A 137 12.59 8.69 7.13
C GLY A 137 11.97 7.74 8.17
N GLY A 138 11.50 6.56 7.74
CA GLY A 138 10.68 5.69 8.59
C GLY A 138 10.81 4.19 8.33
N GLU A 139 9.91 3.41 8.96
CA GLU A 139 9.79 1.96 8.81
C GLU A 139 9.60 1.56 7.33
N PRO A 140 10.10 0.38 6.92
CA PRO A 140 9.92 -0.09 5.56
C PRO A 140 8.44 -0.30 5.22
N LEU A 141 8.02 0.27 4.09
CA LEU A 141 6.66 0.25 3.59
C LEU A 141 6.37 -1.05 2.82
N ASN A 142 5.13 -1.50 2.84
CA ASN A 142 4.70 -2.68 2.09
C ASN A 142 4.03 -2.28 0.75
N PHE A 143 3.67 -3.27 -0.07
CA PHE A 143 3.01 -3.02 -1.36
C PHE A 143 1.67 -2.28 -1.21
N ARG A 144 0.89 -2.53 -0.16
CA ARG A 144 -0.40 -1.85 0.08
C ARG A 144 -0.19 -0.35 0.27
N ASP A 145 0.89 0.05 0.94
CA ASP A 145 1.22 1.47 1.17
C ASP A 145 1.63 2.16 -0.14
N VAL A 146 2.45 1.51 -0.96
CA VAL A 146 2.77 2.00 -2.32
C VAL A 146 1.51 2.09 -3.18
N PHE A 147 0.68 1.05 -3.14
CA PHE A 147 -0.52 0.95 -3.97
C PHE A 147 -1.52 2.06 -3.65
N LEU A 148 -1.79 2.30 -2.36
CA LEU A 148 -2.77 3.30 -1.91
C LEU A 148 -2.25 4.74 -2.01
N SER A 149 -0.96 4.97 -1.85
CA SER A 149 -0.36 6.29 -2.06
C SER A 149 -0.28 6.70 -3.54
N SER A 150 -0.14 5.74 -4.45
CA SER A 150 -0.10 5.97 -5.90
C SER A 150 -1.49 6.30 -6.49
N GLN A 151 -1.54 6.84 -7.70
CA GLN A 151 -2.79 7.01 -8.47
C GLN A 151 -3.18 5.76 -9.29
N ALA A 152 -2.66 4.58 -8.94
CA ALA A 152 -2.83 3.37 -9.74
C ALA A 152 -4.28 2.88 -9.77
N LEU A 153 -4.98 2.88 -8.62
CA LEU A 153 -6.38 2.45 -8.54
C LEU A 153 -7.29 3.40 -9.33
N GLU A 154 -7.03 4.70 -9.24
CA GLU A 154 -7.72 5.74 -10.02
C GLU A 154 -7.50 5.49 -11.52
N GLY A 155 -6.25 5.35 -11.96
CA GLY A 155 -5.93 5.07 -13.37
C GLY A 155 -6.56 3.79 -13.90
N MET A 156 -6.62 2.74 -13.06
CA MET A 156 -7.30 1.49 -13.40
C MET A 156 -8.79 1.72 -13.64
N ILE A 157 -9.46 2.47 -12.77
CA ILE A 157 -10.89 2.76 -12.90
C ILE A 157 -11.17 3.65 -14.11
N LEU A 158 -10.32 4.65 -14.37
CA LEU A 158 -10.43 5.46 -15.59
C LEU A 158 -10.32 4.59 -16.85
N SER A 159 -9.41 3.60 -16.85
CA SER A 159 -9.31 2.65 -17.96
C SER A 159 -10.60 1.86 -18.18
N MET A 160 -11.30 1.48 -17.10
CA MET A 160 -12.55 0.72 -17.14
C MET A 160 -13.76 1.57 -17.54
N ILE A 161 -13.72 2.87 -17.23
CA ILE A 161 -14.72 3.82 -17.73
C ILE A 161 -14.54 4.04 -19.24
N LEU A 162 -13.29 4.10 -19.72
CA LEU A 162 -12.99 4.29 -21.14
C LEU A 162 -13.21 3.01 -21.96
N GLU A 163 -12.88 1.85 -21.41
CA GLU A 163 -13.11 0.53 -21.99
C GLU A 163 -13.81 -0.36 -20.96
N ALA A 164 -15.10 -0.63 -21.18
CA ALA A 164 -15.98 -1.31 -20.23
C ALA A 164 -15.37 -2.62 -19.71
N PRO A 165 -15.44 -2.87 -18.38
CA PRO A 165 -14.80 -4.03 -17.79
C PRO A 165 -15.56 -5.32 -18.08
N ASP A 166 -14.83 -6.42 -18.22
CA ASP A 166 -15.42 -7.76 -18.34
C ASP A 166 -15.85 -8.35 -16.97
N THR A 167 -16.51 -9.51 -16.99
CA THR A 167 -16.99 -10.19 -15.77
C THR A 167 -15.87 -10.54 -14.79
N GLU A 168 -14.68 -10.87 -15.30
CA GLU A 168 -13.55 -11.24 -14.49
C GLU A 168 -12.89 -10.02 -13.84
N GLU A 169 -12.67 -8.96 -14.61
CA GLU A 169 -12.17 -7.66 -14.15
C GLU A 169 -13.06 -7.10 -13.04
N ILE A 170 -14.39 -7.25 -13.19
CA ILE A 170 -15.36 -6.88 -12.17
C ILE A 170 -15.11 -7.66 -10.87
N SER A 171 -14.95 -8.98 -10.94
CA SER A 171 -14.70 -9.82 -9.76
C SER A 171 -13.41 -9.42 -9.06
N LEU A 172 -12.31 -9.29 -9.81
CA LEU A 172 -10.99 -8.96 -9.27
C LEU A 172 -10.98 -7.58 -8.61
N LEU A 173 -11.58 -6.57 -9.26
CA LEU A 173 -11.62 -5.22 -8.72
C LEU A 173 -12.47 -5.15 -7.44
N MET A 174 -13.58 -5.89 -7.38
CA MET A 174 -14.41 -5.96 -6.17
C MET A 174 -13.65 -6.53 -4.97
N GLU A 175 -12.80 -7.53 -5.20
CA GLU A 175 -11.92 -8.06 -4.15
C GLU A 175 -10.84 -7.05 -3.74
N ILE A 176 -10.21 -6.36 -4.72
CA ILE A 176 -9.24 -5.28 -4.43
C ILE A 176 -9.90 -4.16 -3.61
N PHE A 177 -11.13 -3.76 -3.95
CA PHE A 177 -11.89 -2.80 -3.15
C PHE A 177 -12.12 -3.29 -1.72
N GLY A 178 -12.34 -4.58 -1.52
CA GLY A 178 -12.47 -5.18 -0.19
C GLY A 178 -11.21 -5.03 0.66
N LEU A 179 -10.04 -5.10 0.03
CA LEU A 179 -8.74 -4.98 0.70
C LEU A 179 -8.28 -3.53 0.86
N CYS A 180 -8.75 -2.62 0.00
CA CYS A 180 -8.21 -1.27 -0.10
C CYS A 180 -9.15 -0.17 0.42
N LEU A 181 -10.46 -0.36 0.34
CA LEU A 181 -11.44 0.69 0.63
C LEU A 181 -12.28 0.35 1.85
N MET A 182 -12.76 1.39 2.53
CA MET A 182 -13.73 1.28 3.62
C MET A 182 -15.18 1.36 3.08
N GLY A 183 -16.15 0.92 3.89
CA GLY A 183 -17.59 1.04 3.55
C GLY A 183 -18.32 -0.28 3.27
N GLY A 184 -17.70 -1.43 3.55
CA GLY A 184 -18.36 -2.72 3.46
C GLY A 184 -18.81 -3.10 2.05
N LYS A 185 -19.70 -4.09 1.93
CA LYS A 185 -20.15 -4.62 0.64
C LYS A 185 -20.94 -3.59 -0.18
N GLU A 186 -21.77 -2.80 0.49
CA GLU A 186 -22.66 -1.81 -0.15
C GLU A 186 -21.89 -0.74 -0.92
N VAL A 187 -20.87 -0.13 -0.30
CA VAL A 187 -20.04 0.89 -0.96
C VAL A 187 -19.28 0.31 -2.15
N ARG A 188 -18.79 -0.94 -2.05
CA ARG A 188 -18.10 -1.61 -3.16
C ARG A 188 -19.05 -1.86 -4.33
N GLU A 189 -20.24 -2.38 -4.07
CA GLU A 189 -21.24 -2.66 -5.11
C GLU A 189 -21.75 -1.37 -5.77
N ALA A 190 -22.01 -0.33 -4.96
CA ALA A 190 -22.38 0.98 -5.47
C ALA A 190 -21.28 1.58 -6.36
N THR A 191 -20.02 1.55 -5.90
CA THR A 191 -18.87 2.03 -6.68
C THR A 191 -18.74 1.30 -8.01
N MET A 192 -18.81 -0.03 -8.00
CA MET A 192 -18.74 -0.84 -9.22
C MET A 192 -19.92 -0.58 -10.16
N SER A 193 -21.12 -0.40 -9.61
CA SER A 193 -22.31 -0.02 -10.40
C SER A 193 -22.11 1.35 -11.08
N SER A 194 -21.60 2.34 -10.35
CA SER A 194 -21.28 3.66 -10.89
C SER A 194 -20.24 3.60 -12.01
N ILE A 195 -19.18 2.78 -11.85
CA ILE A 195 -18.17 2.56 -12.91
C ILE A 195 -18.82 2.00 -14.17
N LYS A 196 -19.70 0.99 -14.06
CA LYS A 196 -20.42 0.42 -15.19
C LYS A 196 -21.35 1.42 -15.88
N ILE A 197 -22.07 2.22 -15.10
CA ILE A 197 -22.96 3.28 -15.62
C ILE A 197 -22.13 4.31 -16.38
N LEU A 198 -21.00 4.74 -15.82
CA LEU A 198 -20.08 5.67 -16.48
C LEU A 198 -19.54 5.06 -17.77
N ALA A 199 -19.04 3.81 -17.76
CA ALA A 199 -18.55 3.14 -18.95
C ALA A 199 -19.61 3.08 -20.07
N LYS A 200 -20.85 2.70 -19.73
CA LYS A 200 -21.96 2.69 -20.67
C LYS A 200 -22.25 4.09 -21.22
N THR A 201 -22.25 5.12 -20.36
CA THR A 201 -22.47 6.52 -20.76
C THR A 201 -21.34 7.03 -21.66
N PHE A 202 -20.09 6.63 -21.41
CA PHE A 202 -18.95 7.02 -22.24
C PHE A 202 -18.98 6.38 -23.63
N SER A 203 -19.48 5.14 -23.74
CA SER A 203 -19.67 4.45 -25.02
C SER A 203 -20.73 5.11 -25.92
N SER A 204 -21.70 5.82 -25.34
CA SER A 204 -22.76 6.52 -26.11
C SER A 204 -22.38 7.94 -26.52
N TYR A 205 -21.39 8.56 -25.87
CA TYR A 205 -20.91 9.89 -26.24
C TYR A 205 -20.05 9.87 -27.51
N LYS A 206 -20.50 10.59 -28.53
CA LYS A 206 -19.70 10.95 -29.71
C LYS A 206 -18.44 11.73 -29.31
N GLU A 207 -17.36 11.58 -30.07
CA GLU A 207 -16.06 12.19 -29.80
C GLU A 207 -16.10 13.73 -29.69
N GLU A 208 -17.09 14.39 -30.27
CA GLU A 208 -17.23 15.86 -30.21
C GLU A 208 -17.48 16.43 -28.80
N VAL A 209 -17.74 15.57 -27.79
CA VAL A 209 -18.03 15.98 -26.40
C VAL A 209 -16.86 15.69 -25.45
N LEU A 210 -15.61 15.85 -25.91
CA LEU A 210 -14.39 15.59 -25.12
C LEU A 210 -14.34 16.37 -23.80
N ALA A 211 -14.80 17.63 -23.76
CA ALA A 211 -14.77 18.45 -22.56
C ALA A 211 -15.61 17.84 -21.40
N LYS A 212 -16.78 17.26 -21.70
CA LYS A 212 -17.61 16.59 -20.67
C LYS A 212 -17.02 15.24 -20.25
N LYS A 213 -16.31 14.55 -21.16
CA LYS A 213 -15.59 13.31 -20.84
C LYS A 213 -14.45 13.57 -19.84
N GLU A 214 -13.64 14.60 -20.07
CA GLU A 214 -12.56 14.98 -19.14
C GLU A 214 -13.11 15.35 -17.76
N GLU A 215 -14.18 16.15 -17.71
CA GLU A 215 -14.82 16.54 -16.45
C GLU A 215 -15.37 15.33 -15.67
N LEU A 216 -16.06 14.41 -16.34
CA LEU A 216 -16.56 13.20 -15.68
C LEU A 216 -15.43 12.29 -15.17
N LEU A 217 -14.32 12.19 -15.91
CA LEU A 217 -13.14 11.44 -15.48
C LEU A 217 -12.44 12.10 -14.28
N LEU A 218 -12.39 13.44 -14.22
CA LEU A 218 -11.93 14.19 -13.05
C LEU A 218 -12.79 13.87 -11.82
N HIS A 219 -14.11 13.88 -11.96
CA HIS A 219 -15.03 13.56 -10.87
C HIS A 219 -14.88 12.11 -10.40
N ALA A 220 -14.75 11.16 -11.34
CA ALA A 220 -14.52 9.75 -11.00
C ALA A 220 -13.18 9.56 -10.27
N GLN A 221 -12.10 10.19 -10.76
CA GLN A 221 -10.81 10.16 -10.09
C GLN A 221 -10.90 10.72 -8.66
N GLY A 222 -11.53 11.89 -8.50
CA GLY A 222 -11.71 12.54 -7.20
C GLY A 222 -12.50 11.68 -6.21
N ALA A 223 -13.61 11.08 -6.67
CA ALA A 223 -14.42 10.19 -5.84
C ALA A 223 -13.63 8.97 -5.33
N ILE A 224 -12.84 8.33 -6.19
CA ILE A 224 -12.01 7.18 -5.79
C ILE A 224 -10.88 7.61 -4.87
N ALA A 225 -10.22 8.74 -5.14
CA ALA A 225 -9.20 9.27 -4.25
C ALA A 225 -9.76 9.56 -2.85
N GLY A 226 -10.97 10.12 -2.77
CA GLY A 226 -11.68 10.32 -1.49
C GLY A 226 -11.97 9.01 -0.76
N LEU A 227 -12.39 7.95 -1.47
CA LEU A 227 -12.59 6.63 -0.86
C LEU A 227 -11.28 6.04 -0.28
N LYS A 228 -10.14 6.27 -0.94
CA LYS A 228 -8.82 5.84 -0.43
C LYS A 228 -8.41 6.63 0.81
N ILE A 229 -8.60 7.95 0.79
CA ILE A 229 -8.29 8.83 1.95
C ILE A 229 -9.07 8.37 3.18
N ASN A 230 -10.35 8.04 3.03
CA ASN A 230 -11.17 7.52 4.13
C ASN A 230 -10.59 6.24 4.74
N ALA A 231 -10.04 5.34 3.91
CA ALA A 231 -9.40 4.13 4.39
C ALA A 231 -8.11 4.40 5.16
N ASP A 232 -7.31 5.37 4.70
CA ASP A 232 -6.08 5.76 5.38
C ASP A 232 -6.36 6.48 6.71
N ILE A 233 -7.38 7.33 6.78
CA ILE A 233 -7.78 7.99 8.02
C ILE A 233 -8.16 6.95 9.08
N VAL A 234 -8.99 5.97 8.74
CA VAL A 234 -9.42 4.92 9.68
C VAL A 234 -8.23 4.09 10.16
N ARG A 235 -7.28 3.77 9.27
CA ARG A 235 -6.05 3.06 9.64
C ARG A 235 -5.21 3.88 10.61
N ILE A 236 -4.97 5.15 10.30
CA ILE A 236 -4.25 6.05 11.19
C ILE A 236 -4.93 6.11 12.56
N ASP A 237 -6.26 6.22 12.62
CA ASP A 237 -7.00 6.26 13.89
C ASP A 237 -6.84 4.98 14.71
N SER A 238 -6.79 3.81 14.06
CA SER A 238 -6.51 2.54 14.73
C SER A 238 -5.07 2.44 15.26
N GLU A 239 -4.08 2.92 14.50
CA GLU A 239 -2.68 2.93 14.92
C GLU A 239 -2.46 3.92 16.07
N VAL A 240 -3.06 5.11 15.97
CA VAL A 240 -3.08 6.11 17.04
C VAL A 240 -3.71 5.53 18.31
N SER A 241 -4.83 4.81 18.21
CA SER A 241 -5.47 4.16 19.36
C SER A 241 -4.58 3.08 19.98
N ASN A 242 -3.87 2.30 19.16
CA ASN A 242 -2.93 1.28 19.63
C ASN A 242 -1.73 1.91 20.36
N ILE A 243 -1.16 2.98 19.82
CA ILE A 243 -0.07 3.72 20.46
C ILE A 243 -0.51 4.30 21.80
N HIS A 244 -1.69 4.94 21.87
CA HIS A 244 -2.24 5.41 23.14
C HIS A 244 -2.38 4.28 24.15
N GLN A 245 -2.94 3.13 23.77
CA GLN A 245 -3.08 1.99 24.67
C GLN A 245 -1.71 1.46 25.17
N LYS A 246 -0.67 1.48 24.33
CA LYS A 246 0.69 1.10 24.73
C LYS A 246 1.30 2.12 25.69
N LEU A 247 1.11 3.41 25.42
CA LEU A 247 1.58 4.49 26.29
C LEU A 247 0.91 4.43 27.67
N ASP A 248 -0.41 4.23 27.71
CA ASP A 248 -1.18 4.09 28.95
C ASP A 248 -0.68 2.89 29.79
N LYS A 249 -0.39 1.75 29.15
CA LYS A 249 0.19 0.59 29.83
C LYS A 249 1.56 0.89 30.44
N MET A 250 2.42 1.65 29.75
CA MET A 250 3.73 2.05 30.27
C MET A 250 3.58 3.02 31.45
N ILE A 251 2.68 4.01 31.34
CA ILE A 251 2.40 4.96 32.43
C ILE A 251 1.89 4.22 33.69
N LEU A 252 1.04 3.20 33.51
CA LEU A 252 0.52 2.38 34.62
C LEU A 252 1.55 1.43 35.25
N GLN A 253 2.65 1.13 34.54
CA GLN A 253 3.74 0.27 35.03
C GLN A 253 4.84 1.06 35.75
N LEU A 254 4.77 2.40 35.75
CA LEU A 254 5.71 3.24 36.47
C LEU A 254 5.64 2.93 37.98
N PRO A 255 6.75 2.53 38.62
CA PRO A 255 6.72 2.17 40.03
C PRO A 255 6.28 3.38 40.85
N SER A 256 5.17 3.25 41.57
CA SER A 256 4.87 4.14 42.68
C SER A 256 6.02 4.01 43.67
N SER A 257 6.87 5.04 43.73
CA SER A 257 7.93 5.13 44.73
C SER A 257 7.28 5.18 46.12
N LYS A 258 7.15 4.01 46.74
CA LYS A 258 7.10 3.92 48.19
C LYS A 258 8.47 3.46 48.63
N ASP A 259 9.07 4.32 49.43
CA ASP A 259 10.35 4.16 50.10
C ASP A 259 10.57 2.71 50.55
N ASP A 260 11.72 2.13 50.21
CA ASP A 260 12.55 1.50 51.21
C ASP A 260 14.01 1.41 50.75
N LYS A 261 14.88 1.84 51.67
CA LYS A 261 16.33 1.91 51.55
C LYS A 261 16.95 0.52 51.34
N ASP A 262 17.81 0.37 50.32
CA ASP A 262 19.25 0.10 50.46
C ASP A 262 19.87 -0.43 49.15
N SER A 263 21.17 -0.20 49.02
CA SER A 263 22.14 -0.72 48.02
C SER A 263 22.45 0.15 46.79
N SER A 264 23.69 0.65 46.76
CA SER A 264 24.22 1.63 45.80
C SER A 264 24.58 1.05 44.41
N SER A 265 24.45 -0.27 44.19
CA SER A 265 24.63 -0.92 42.89
C SER A 265 23.33 -1.12 42.11
N VAL A 266 22.17 -1.00 42.78
CA VAL A 266 20.83 -1.06 42.16
C VAL A 266 20.47 0.28 41.49
N SER A 267 21.04 1.38 41.97
CA SER A 267 20.79 2.75 41.49
C SER A 267 21.16 2.98 40.01
N THR A 268 22.27 2.42 39.51
CA THR A 268 22.70 2.56 38.11
C THR A 268 21.88 1.71 37.14
N ASN A 269 21.41 0.53 37.57
CA ASN A 269 20.57 -0.33 36.75
C ASN A 269 19.13 0.20 36.68
N ALA A 270 18.60 0.71 37.80
CA ALA A 270 17.28 1.35 37.84
C ALA A 270 17.23 2.61 36.96
N THR A 271 18.30 3.41 36.94
CA THR A 271 18.38 4.60 36.05
C THR A 271 18.56 4.23 34.58
N SER A 272 19.32 3.17 34.26
CA SER A 272 19.44 2.65 32.89
C SER A 272 18.11 2.11 32.34
N GLU A 273 17.33 1.38 33.14
CA GLU A 273 16.02 0.87 32.71
C GLU A 273 14.99 2.00 32.57
N ALA A 274 14.98 2.97 33.50
CA ALA A 274 14.14 4.17 33.37
C ALA A 274 14.46 4.98 32.10
N LEU A 275 15.74 5.06 31.70
CA LEU A 275 16.14 5.72 30.44
C LEU A 275 15.66 4.96 29.20
N LYS A 276 15.71 3.62 29.19
CA LYS A 276 15.18 2.81 28.08
C LYS A 276 13.67 2.95 27.95
N GLU A 277 12.96 3.01 29.07
CA GLU A 277 11.52 3.23 29.10
C GLU A 277 11.16 4.63 28.58
N ALA A 278 11.86 5.68 29.04
CA ALA A 278 11.69 7.04 28.55
C ALA A 278 11.98 7.16 27.04
N LEU A 279 13.03 6.48 26.54
CA LEU A 279 13.31 6.41 25.10
C LEU A 279 12.19 5.72 24.32
N SER A 280 11.63 4.63 24.87
CA SER A 280 10.51 3.92 24.26
C SER A 280 9.26 4.81 24.19
N GLN A 281 8.96 5.54 25.27
CA GLN A 281 7.86 6.52 25.29
C GLN A 281 8.07 7.64 24.27
N LEU A 282 9.28 8.21 24.19
CA LEU A 282 9.62 9.22 23.19
C LEU A 282 9.46 8.70 21.75
N GLN A 283 9.84 7.45 21.48
CA GLN A 283 9.62 6.82 20.18
C GLN A 283 8.13 6.69 19.84
N PHE A 284 7.30 6.28 20.80
CA PHE A 284 5.85 6.22 20.62
C PHE A 284 5.23 7.59 20.37
N LEU A 285 5.64 8.61 21.14
CA LEU A 285 5.16 9.99 20.97
C LEU A 285 5.59 10.58 19.62
N SER A 286 6.82 10.32 19.17
CA SER A 286 7.30 10.74 17.85
C SER A 286 6.50 10.08 16.72
N LYS A 287 6.22 8.78 16.83
CA LYS A 287 5.37 8.06 15.86
C LYS A 287 3.93 8.59 15.87
N LEU A 288 3.38 8.89 17.05
CA LEU A 288 2.06 9.49 17.21
C LEU A 288 1.96 10.86 16.53
N GLU A 289 2.95 11.73 16.74
CA GLU A 289 3.02 13.04 16.10
C GLU A 289 3.03 12.92 14.57
N ALA A 290 3.89 12.03 14.03
CA ALA A 290 3.97 11.80 12.59
C ALA A 290 2.62 11.35 11.98
N LEU A 291 1.93 10.42 12.65
CA LEU A 291 0.61 9.94 12.21
C LEU A 291 -0.45 11.04 12.25
N LEU A 292 -0.47 11.89 13.28
CA LEU A 292 -1.41 13.00 13.38
C LEU A 292 -1.14 14.09 12.34
N LEU A 293 0.13 14.39 12.05
CA LEU A 293 0.51 15.29 10.97
C LEU A 293 0.07 14.73 9.61
N GLN A 294 0.25 13.43 9.38
CA GLN A 294 -0.22 12.76 8.17
C GLN A 294 -1.75 12.84 8.04
N LYS A 295 -2.50 12.56 9.11
CA LYS A 295 -3.97 12.68 9.12
C LYS A 295 -4.42 14.11 8.79
N LYS A 296 -3.76 15.11 9.37
CA LYS A 296 -4.03 16.53 9.08
C LYS A 296 -3.77 16.88 7.61
N ALA A 297 -2.67 16.37 7.04
CA ALA A 297 -2.36 16.59 5.63
C ALA A 297 -3.40 15.96 4.70
N LEU A 298 -3.90 14.77 5.02
CA LEU A 298 -4.97 14.10 4.27
C LEU A 298 -6.29 14.89 4.31
N LEU A 299 -6.69 15.39 5.48
CA LEU A 299 -7.90 16.21 5.63
C LEU A 299 -7.80 17.56 4.90
N ASN A 300 -6.61 18.17 4.89
CA ASN A 300 -6.38 19.44 4.19
C ASN A 300 -6.35 19.28 2.66
N ARG A 301 -6.09 18.06 2.15
CA ARG A 301 -6.14 17.74 0.72
C ARG A 301 -7.55 17.90 0.12
N ASP A 302 -8.57 17.85 0.96
CA ASP A 302 -9.99 18.06 0.61
C ASP A 302 -10.40 19.55 0.53
N ILE A 303 -9.45 20.49 0.65
CA ILE A 303 -9.71 21.89 0.30
C ILE A 303 -9.35 22.09 -1.18
N PRO A 304 -10.30 22.01 -2.12
CA PRO A 304 -10.03 22.33 -3.50
C PRO A 304 -9.62 23.81 -3.61
N GLU A 305 -8.37 24.06 -4.03
CA GLU A 305 -7.89 25.39 -4.47
C GLU A 305 -8.66 25.94 -5.69
N SER A 306 -9.67 25.22 -6.21
CA SER A 306 -10.48 25.63 -7.35
C SER A 306 -11.71 26.48 -7.01
N GLN A 307 -11.83 27.02 -5.78
CA GLN A 307 -12.87 28.02 -5.45
C GLN A 307 -12.35 29.43 -5.16
N SER A 308 -11.05 29.71 -5.32
CA SER A 308 -10.51 31.07 -5.09
C SER A 308 -10.41 31.95 -6.35
N LYS A 309 -10.79 31.45 -7.55
CA LYS A 309 -10.80 32.27 -8.77
C LYS A 309 -11.96 31.89 -9.70
N ARG A 310 -13.13 32.46 -9.43
CA ARG A 310 -14.08 32.92 -10.45
C ARG A 310 -14.74 34.19 -9.95
#